data_AF-A0A6D0IPD4-F1
#
_entry.id   AF-A0A6D0IPD4-F1
#
_cell.length_a   1.000
_cell.length_b   1.000
_cell.length_c   1.000
_cell.angle_alpha   90.00
_cell.angle_beta   90.00
_cell.angle_gamma   90.00
#
_symmetry.space_group_name_H-M   'P 1'
#
loop_
_entity.id
_entity.type
_entity.pdbx_description
1 polymer ?
#
loop_
_entity_poly.entity_id
_entity_poly.type
_entity_poly.pdbx_seq_one_letter_code
_entity_poly.pdbx_strand_id
1 'polypeptide(L)'
;WLGDSSLQPLVNLVQHHETSYRDIQQFIEKPPGKLRIFEIYPPKPLHSIALGSRIPALREDYKLGRLCGRYFLATVGKLLTEKAPLTRHLVPVVTPESIVIPPAPVANDTLVAEVIDAPQANDPTFNNEDLA
;
A
#
# COMPACT_ATOMS: atom_id res chain seq x y z
N TRP A 1 4.19 9.05 32.82
CA TRP A 1 4.92 7.88 33.37
C TRP A 1 4.87 6.74 32.36
N LEU A 2 5.53 6.91 31.21
CA LEU A 2 5.63 5.93 30.12
C LEU A 2 6.84 6.21 29.19
N GLY A 3 7.64 7.26 29.47
CA GLY A 3 8.60 7.84 28.52
C GLY A 3 9.79 6.96 28.12
N ASP A 4 10.12 5.94 28.92
CA ASP A 4 11.24 5.01 28.66
C ASP A 4 10.76 3.56 28.42
N SER A 5 9.51 3.38 27.97
CA SER A 5 8.91 2.04 27.79
C SER A 5 9.12 1.51 26.38
N SER A 6 9.44 0.23 26.24
CA SER A 6 9.57 -0.49 24.95
C SER A 6 8.34 -0.43 24.04
N LEU A 7 7.22 0.07 24.57
CA LEU A 7 5.95 0.26 23.86
C LEU A 7 5.79 1.65 23.25
N GLN A 8 6.67 2.60 23.56
CA GLN A 8 6.61 3.96 23.02
C GLN A 8 6.48 4.01 21.48
N PRO A 9 7.24 3.23 20.70
CA PRO A 9 7.09 3.18 19.24
C PRO A 9 5.70 2.78 18.78
N LEU A 10 5.09 1.80 19.45
CA LEU A 10 3.76 1.31 19.13
C LEU A 10 2.69 2.34 19.49
N VAL A 11 2.87 3.05 20.61
CA VAL A 11 1.98 4.15 21.02
C VAL A 11 2.05 5.29 20.01
N ASN A 12 3.25 5.70 19.60
CA ASN A 12 3.45 6.74 18.59
C ASN A 12 2.78 6.35 17.26
N LEU A 13 2.94 5.09 16.84
CA LEU A 13 2.31 4.59 15.61
C LEU A 13 0.78 4.68 15.66
N VAL A 14 0.17 4.27 16.77
CA VAL A 14 -1.30 4.32 16.94
C VAL A 14 -1.79 5.77 17.01
N GLN A 15 -1.08 6.65 17.73
CA GLN A 15 -1.42 8.07 17.82
C GLN A 15 -1.34 8.77 16.46
N HIS A 16 -0.30 8.47 15.68
CA HIS A 16 -0.16 8.99 14.33
C HIS A 16 -1.28 8.46 13.43
N HIS A 17 -1.53 7.15 13.44
CA HIS A 17 -2.62 6.55 12.67
C HIS A 17 -3.97 7.20 12.99
N GLU A 18 -4.30 7.40 14.27
CA GLU A 18 -5.55 8.05 14.68
C GLU A 18 -5.62 9.50 14.19
N THR A 19 -4.55 10.28 14.37
CA THR A 19 -4.49 11.68 13.93
C THR A 19 -4.69 11.78 12.42
N SER A 20 -3.91 11.02 11.63
CA SER A 20 -4.05 10.99 10.18
C SER A 20 -5.44 10.58 9.73
N TYR A 21 -6.04 9.58 10.38
CA TYR A 21 -7.38 9.12 10.04
C TYR A 21 -8.42 10.21 10.27
N ARG A 22 -8.34 10.94 11.39
CA ARG A 22 -9.24 12.07 11.70
C ARG A 22 -9.07 13.20 10.69
N ASP A 23 -7.84 13.56 10.34
CA ASP A 23 -7.56 14.64 9.39
C ASP A 23 -8.10 14.31 7.99
N ILE A 24 -7.89 13.08 7.53
CA ILE A 24 -8.43 12.59 6.25
C ILE A 24 -9.95 12.58 6.28
N GLN A 25 -10.56 12.10 7.36
CA GLN A 25 -12.01 12.10 7.51
C GLN A 25 -12.57 13.52 7.45
N GLN A 26 -11.94 14.48 8.12
CA GLN A 26 -12.34 15.88 8.07
C GLN A 26 -12.21 16.46 6.65
N PHE A 27 -11.15 16.11 5.92
CA PHE A 27 -10.97 16.50 4.52
C PHE A 27 -12.08 15.92 3.62
N ILE A 28 -12.46 14.65 3.83
CA ILE A 28 -13.53 13.99 3.06
C ILE A 28 -14.90 14.61 3.38
N GLU A 29 -15.17 14.89 4.65
CA GLU A 29 -16.45 15.49 5.10
C GLU A 29 -16.59 16.95 4.68
N LYS A 30 -15.49 17.71 4.69
CA LYS A 30 -15.47 19.13 4.34
C LYS A 30 -14.31 19.43 3.38
N PRO A 31 -14.42 19.00 2.12
CA PRO A 31 -13.36 19.22 1.14
C PRO A 31 -13.21 20.72 0.84
N PRO A 32 -11.98 21.22 0.66
CA PRO A 32 -11.77 22.62 0.29
C PRO A 32 -12.19 22.85 -1.17
N GLY A 33 -12.99 23.89 -1.43
CA GLY A 33 -13.23 24.44 -2.78
C GLY A 33 -13.53 23.46 -3.92
N LYS A 34 -13.19 23.85 -5.15
CA LYS A 34 -13.49 23.09 -6.38
C LYS A 34 -12.53 21.91 -6.55
N LEU A 35 -12.83 20.77 -5.92
CA LEU A 35 -12.09 19.52 -6.09
C LEU A 35 -12.92 18.49 -6.88
N ARG A 36 -12.23 17.62 -7.61
CA ARG A 36 -12.78 16.37 -8.14
C ARG A 36 -12.11 15.24 -7.38
N ILE A 37 -12.87 14.58 -6.50
CA ILE A 37 -12.37 13.51 -5.64
C ILE A 37 -12.63 12.17 -6.33
N PHE A 38 -11.60 11.34 -6.43
CA PHE A 38 -11.69 9.96 -6.92
C PHE A 38 -11.26 9.03 -5.81
N GLU A 39 -12.17 8.16 -5.39
CA GLU A 39 -11.88 7.16 -4.38
C GLU A 39 -11.36 5.88 -5.04
N ILE A 40 -10.17 5.44 -4.63
CA ILE A 40 -9.62 4.14 -4.99
C ILE A 40 -9.63 3.31 -3.71
N TYR A 41 -10.67 2.50 -3.54
CA TYR A 41 -10.87 1.70 -2.33
C TYR A 41 -10.90 0.20 -2.66
N PRO A 42 -10.51 -0.67 -1.70
CA PRO A 42 -10.66 -2.10 -1.84
C PRO A 42 -12.14 -2.53 -1.73
N PRO A 43 -12.63 -3.48 -2.54
CA PRO A 43 -14.02 -3.94 -2.48
C PRO A 43 -14.35 -4.76 -1.23
N LYS A 44 -13.36 -5.08 -0.40
CA LYS A 44 -13.48 -5.85 0.84
C LYS A 44 -12.67 -5.16 1.93
N PRO A 45 -13.05 -5.32 3.21
CA PRO A 45 -12.22 -4.87 4.32
C PRO A 45 -10.80 -5.44 4.24
N LEU A 46 -9.84 -4.65 4.72
CA LEU A 46 -8.44 -5.05 4.81
C LEU A 46 -8.25 -6.11 5.91
N HIS A 47 -7.33 -7.04 5.70
CA HIS A 47 -6.92 -8.01 6.72
C HIS A 47 -5.90 -7.43 7.69
N SER A 48 -5.14 -6.45 7.23
CA SER A 48 -4.19 -5.68 8.01
C SER A 48 -4.88 -4.58 8.83
N ILE A 49 -4.29 -4.33 9.99
CA ILE A 49 -4.63 -3.30 10.97
C ILE A 49 -3.38 -2.50 11.34
N ALA A 50 -3.58 -1.31 11.92
CA ALA A 50 -2.50 -0.37 12.27
C ALA A 50 -1.42 -0.98 13.17
N LEU A 51 -1.80 -1.89 14.06
CA LEU A 51 -0.87 -2.51 15.00
C LEU A 51 -1.07 -4.03 15.04
N GLY A 52 0.02 -4.77 14.85
CA GLY A 52 0.02 -6.22 15.09
C GLY A 52 -0.37 -7.04 13.87
N SER A 53 -0.49 -6.41 12.70
CA SER A 53 -0.58 -7.09 11.43
C SER A 53 0.59 -8.04 11.24
N ARG A 54 0.29 -9.24 10.74
CA ARG A 54 1.32 -10.17 10.27
C ARG A 54 1.67 -9.84 8.83
N ILE A 55 2.90 -10.16 8.45
CA ILE A 55 3.42 -9.96 7.09
C ILE A 55 2.49 -10.54 5.99
N PRO A 56 1.86 -11.73 6.13
CA PRO A 56 0.94 -12.24 5.11
C PRO A 56 -0.27 -11.34 4.86
N ALA A 57 -0.91 -10.82 5.93
CA ALA A 57 -2.07 -9.93 5.81
C ALA A 57 -1.71 -8.63 5.07
N LEU A 58 -0.54 -8.05 5.38
CA LEU A 58 -0.03 -6.88 4.67
C LEU A 58 0.24 -7.16 3.18
N ARG A 59 0.79 -8.33 2.85
CA ARG A 59 1.07 -8.72 1.45
C ARG A 59 -0.21 -8.92 0.66
N GLU A 60 -1.23 -9.52 1.27
CA GLU A 60 -2.54 -9.70 0.66
C GLU A 60 -3.20 -8.36 0.34
N ASP A 61 -3.23 -7.45 1.32
CA ASP A 61 -3.82 -6.13 1.15
C ASP A 61 -3.00 -5.25 0.17
N TYR A 62 -1.68 -5.37 0.16
CA TYR A 62 -0.83 -4.72 -0.84
C TYR A 62 -1.15 -5.20 -2.26
N LYS A 63 -1.34 -6.52 -2.46
CA LYS A 63 -1.76 -7.06 -3.76
C LYS A 63 -3.14 -6.54 -4.15
N LEU A 64 -4.08 -6.46 -3.20
CA LEU A 64 -5.40 -5.89 -3.42
C LEU A 64 -5.33 -4.41 -3.84
N GLY A 65 -4.54 -3.60 -3.12
CA GLY A 65 -4.31 -2.20 -3.47
C GLY A 65 -3.70 -2.01 -4.87
N ARG A 66 -2.74 -2.85 -5.26
CA ARG A 66 -2.18 -2.84 -6.63
C ARG A 66 -3.24 -3.15 -7.68
N LEU A 67 -4.16 -4.06 -7.42
CA LEU A 67 -5.26 -4.38 -8.33
C LEU A 67 -6.23 -3.19 -8.45
N CYS A 68 -6.61 -2.57 -7.33
CA CYS A 68 -7.45 -1.37 -7.32
C CYS A 68 -6.82 -0.23 -8.15
N GLY A 69 -5.53 0.04 -7.98
CA GLY A 69 -4.82 1.06 -8.76
C GLY A 69 -4.76 0.74 -10.26
N ARG A 70 -4.49 -0.53 -10.62
CA ARG A 70 -4.52 -0.96 -12.04
C ARG A 70 -5.91 -0.80 -12.65
N TYR A 71 -6.96 -1.16 -11.91
CA TYR A 71 -8.34 -0.99 -12.35
C TYR A 71 -8.66 0.49 -12.59
N PHE A 72 -8.31 1.37 -11.65
CA PHE A 72 -8.48 2.81 -11.78
C PHE A 72 -7.79 3.35 -13.05
N LEU A 73 -6.51 3.02 -13.26
CA LEU A 73 -5.77 3.49 -14.44
C LEU A 73 -6.35 2.96 -15.76
N ALA A 74 -6.87 1.74 -15.77
CA ALA A 74 -7.47 1.13 -16.96
C ALA A 74 -8.85 1.70 -17.31
N THR A 75 -9.56 2.26 -16.32
CA THR A 75 -10.94 2.77 -16.43
C THR A 75 -10.96 4.31 -16.40
N VAL A 76 -10.95 4.89 -15.20
CA VAL A 76 -11.11 6.33 -14.95
C VAL A 76 -9.86 7.11 -15.37
N GLY A 77 -8.65 6.56 -15.18
CA GLY A 77 -7.40 7.24 -15.50
C GLY A 77 -7.32 7.73 -16.95
N LYS A 78 -7.89 6.96 -17.88
CA LYS A 78 -7.96 7.34 -19.31
C LYS A 78 -8.82 8.59 -19.56
N LEU A 79 -9.85 8.80 -18.74
CA LEU A 79 -10.75 9.95 -18.83
C LEU A 79 -10.15 11.21 -18.20
N LEU A 80 -9.11 11.05 -17.38
CA LEU A 80 -8.42 12.16 -16.72
C LEU A 80 -7.27 12.73 -17.54
N THR A 81 -6.87 12.06 -18.63
CA THR A 81 -5.73 12.49 -19.44
C THR A 81 -6.22 13.26 -20.67
N GLU A 82 -5.80 14.52 -20.85
CA GLU A 82 -6.14 15.31 -22.05
C GLU A 82 -5.53 14.72 -23.33
N LYS A 83 -4.41 13.99 -23.19
CA LYS A 83 -3.68 13.32 -24.27
C LYS A 83 -3.71 11.81 -24.04
N ALA A 84 -3.96 11.02 -25.08
CA ALA A 84 -4.02 9.56 -24.96
C ALA A 84 -2.78 9.01 -24.22
N PRO A 85 -2.94 8.05 -23.28
CA PRO A 85 -1.81 7.52 -22.53
C PRO A 85 -0.74 7.03 -23.50
N LEU A 86 0.52 7.40 -23.23
CA LEU A 86 1.65 7.01 -24.08
C LEU A 86 1.56 5.52 -24.33
N THR A 87 1.37 5.15 -25.60
CA THR A 87 1.42 3.77 -26.05
C THR A 87 2.74 3.24 -25.54
N ARG A 88 2.69 2.29 -24.58
CA ARG A 88 3.89 1.53 -24.24
C ARG A 88 4.39 1.02 -25.57
N HIS A 89 5.54 1.52 -26.02
CA HIS A 89 6.27 0.84 -27.08
C HIS A 89 6.53 -0.54 -26.49
N LEU A 90 5.72 -1.51 -26.93
CA LEU A 90 6.22 -2.87 -27.03
C LEU A 90 7.32 -2.72 -28.07
N VAL A 91 8.52 -2.35 -27.61
CA VAL A 91 9.72 -2.70 -28.34
C VAL A 91 9.50 -4.17 -28.65
N PRO A 92 9.41 -4.57 -29.93
CA PRO A 92 9.44 -5.99 -30.25
C PRO A 92 10.72 -6.46 -29.59
N VAL A 93 10.57 -7.20 -28.49
CA VAL A 93 11.66 -7.98 -27.95
C VAL A 93 11.95 -8.91 -29.11
N VAL A 94 12.97 -8.57 -29.89
CA VAL A 94 13.65 -9.55 -30.72
C VAL A 94 13.92 -10.66 -29.73
N THR A 95 13.19 -11.76 -29.88
CA THR A 95 13.36 -12.95 -29.09
C THR A 95 14.64 -13.57 -29.62
N PRO A 96 15.82 -13.41 -28.97
CA PRO A 96 16.75 -14.51 -29.04
C PRO A 96 16.02 -15.71 -28.46
N GLU A 97 16.15 -16.84 -29.12
CA GLU A 97 15.53 -18.12 -28.78
C GLU A 97 15.34 -18.29 -27.28
N SER A 98 14.12 -18.67 -26.90
CA SER A 98 13.63 -18.90 -25.54
C SER A 98 14.70 -19.42 -24.58
N ILE A 99 15.47 -18.51 -23.98
CA ILE A 99 16.04 -18.74 -22.66
C ILE A 99 14.86 -18.53 -21.73
N VAL A 100 14.35 -19.63 -21.20
CA VAL A 100 13.38 -19.66 -20.11
C VAL A 100 14.07 -19.02 -18.91
N ILE A 101 14.08 -17.69 -18.85
CA ILE A 101 14.44 -16.98 -17.64
C ILE A 101 13.22 -17.16 -16.74
N PRO A 102 13.30 -17.93 -15.65
CA PRO A 102 12.22 -17.97 -14.68
C PRO A 102 11.92 -16.54 -14.25
N PRO A 103 10.64 -16.17 -14.02
CA PRO A 103 10.29 -14.83 -13.59
C PRO A 103 11.22 -14.43 -12.44
N ALA A 104 11.95 -13.33 -12.63
CA ALA A 104 12.84 -12.82 -11.59
C ALA A 104 12.01 -12.71 -10.31
N PRO A 105 12.46 -13.32 -9.19
CA PRO A 105 11.71 -13.24 -7.96
C PRO A 105 11.59 -11.77 -7.59
N VAL A 106 10.39 -11.21 -7.78
CA VAL A 106 10.05 -9.94 -7.16
C VAL A 106 10.14 -10.21 -5.67
N ALA A 107 10.78 -9.35 -4.89
CA ALA A 107 11.05 -9.58 -3.46
C ALA A 107 9.79 -9.98 -2.63
N ASN A 108 8.60 -9.76 -3.18
CA ASN A 108 7.31 -10.09 -2.59
C ASN A 108 6.66 -11.41 -3.07
N ASP A 109 7.29 -12.20 -3.93
CA ASP A 109 6.74 -13.46 -4.47
C ASP A 109 7.37 -14.74 -3.87
N THR A 110 8.27 -14.62 -2.88
CA THR A 110 8.82 -15.80 -2.20
C THR A 110 7.72 -16.62 -1.51
N LEU A 111 7.76 -17.91 -1.78
CA LEU A 111 6.80 -18.96 -1.46
C LEU A 111 6.36 -19.01 0.01
N VAL A 112 5.11 -19.44 0.16
CA VAL A 112 4.37 -19.74 1.38
C VAL A 112 5.16 -20.73 2.25
N ALA A 113 5.72 -20.26 3.37
CA ALA A 113 6.09 -21.11 4.49
C ALA A 113 4.99 -21.02 5.55
N GLU A 114 4.62 -22.16 6.12
CA GLU A 114 3.50 -22.32 7.03
C GLU A 114 3.50 -21.29 8.18
N VAL A 115 2.32 -20.70 8.35
CA VAL A 115 2.01 -19.56 9.21
C VAL A 115 1.84 -20.05 10.65
N ILE A 116 2.92 -20.10 11.42
CA ILE A 116 2.79 -20.23 12.88
C ILE A 116 3.70 -19.28 13.68
N ASP A 117 4.80 -18.79 13.09
CA ASP A 117 5.76 -17.90 13.78
C ASP A 117 6.20 -16.69 12.93
N ALA A 118 5.27 -16.11 12.17
CA ALA A 118 5.57 -14.93 11.37
C ALA A 118 5.75 -13.70 12.29
N PRO A 119 6.88 -12.97 12.21
CA PRO A 119 7.13 -11.80 13.05
C PRO A 119 6.06 -10.73 12.82
N GLN A 120 5.75 -9.98 13.90
CA GLN A 120 4.92 -8.79 13.77
C GLN A 120 5.60 -7.78 12.85
N ALA A 121 4.79 -7.10 12.04
CA ALA A 121 5.29 -6.20 11.02
C ALA A 121 5.62 -4.78 11.52
N ASN A 122 5.24 -4.44 12.75
CA ASN A 122 5.48 -3.12 13.30
C ASN A 122 6.97 -2.90 13.58
N ASP A 123 7.47 -1.73 13.22
CA ASP A 123 8.85 -1.34 13.50
C ASP A 123 9.03 -0.96 14.98
N PRO A 124 9.90 -1.67 15.74
CA PRO A 124 10.16 -1.35 17.14
C PRO A 124 11.00 -0.08 17.32
N THR A 125 11.41 0.60 16.25
CA THR A 125 12.25 1.82 16.31
C THR A 125 11.50 3.10 15.91
N PHE A 126 10.24 2.98 15.51
CA PHE A 126 9.39 4.09 15.09
C PHE A 126 9.32 5.19 16.17
N ASN A 127 9.65 6.43 15.81
CA ASN A 127 9.68 7.55 16.75
C ASN A 127 9.02 8.82 16.16
N ASN A 128 8.96 9.87 16.97
CA ASN A 128 8.25 11.10 16.58
C ASN A 128 8.96 11.88 15.46
N GLU A 129 10.24 11.64 15.21
CA GLU A 129 10.98 12.27 14.10
C GLU A 129 10.60 11.65 12.75
N ASP A 130 10.03 10.43 12.73
CA ASP A 130 9.53 9.75 11.53
C ASP A 130 8.16 10.29 11.07
N LEU A 131 7.58 11.27 11.79
CA LEU A 131 6.25 11.84 11.54
C LEU A 131 6.27 13.11 10.65
N ALA A 132 7.46 13.53 10.18
CA ALA A 132 7.71 14.80 9.48
C ALA A 132 7.54 14.74 7.95
#